data_AF-A0A0F9LB40-F1
#
_entry.id   AF-A0A0F9LB40-F1
#
_cell.length_a   1.000
_cell.length_b   1.000
_cell.length_c   1.000
_cell.angle_alpha   90.00
_cell.angle_beta   90.00
_cell.angle_gamma   90.00
#
_symmetry.space_group_name_H-M   'P 1'
#
loop_
_entity.id
_entity.type
_entity.pdbx_description
1 polymer ?
#
loop_
_entity_poly.entity_id
_entity_poly.type
_entity_poly.pdbx_seq_one_letter_code
_entity_poly.pdbx_strand_id
1 'polypeptide(L)'
;MNGIWDLKADGVEKGDNIRDVTHIIKKTYKDIKGFTHYIFSKTMFKNQRYFIPSNDFKLFQKFIDGGSREYPSDGNIPTDLVASEARIILKEIVKLSKNPNAPYHKEAVAALGNGKFGLVRGTVKLYLGKYTSRDWRRKRFTDDIDFWIYKVDLLEYSLKNNGWVKNKITREWEKLVYWDNPLTLKKEAHVLIASNDINQALDFGGGEYLEGTRLKDIFKKKLKRGHDVDISDIINVAMVFNKAEGFAIDEWYESSEAFEESANTRSTRIVSNLISLVRHSYAIANYLYRLGNVLIKLHDLIFDKILNPESKIVKITKVSVHWQKYLKRHGPDKTRELIHNYIFEQGHIKLYYSKNLQNFAENVLKLLNNKIKHLKVVFEIEKEEFKYFLR
;
A
#
# COMPACT_ATOMS: atom_id res chain seq x y z
N MET A 1 18.68 0.55 -29.02
CA MET A 1 17.70 -0.57 -29.02
C MET A 1 16.41 -0.04 -28.47
N ASN A 2 15.28 -0.23 -29.17
CA ASN A 2 13.97 -0.03 -28.55
C ASN A 2 13.75 -1.20 -27.58
N GLY A 3 13.63 -0.90 -26.29
CA GLY A 3 13.50 -1.93 -25.26
C GLY A 3 12.19 -2.71 -25.40
N ILE A 4 12.25 -4.02 -25.12
CA ILE A 4 11.03 -4.85 -24.94
C ILE A 4 10.30 -4.54 -23.62
N TRP A 5 10.85 -3.63 -22.81
CA TRP A 5 10.20 -2.92 -21.73
C TRP A 5 10.69 -1.46 -21.73
N ASP A 6 10.00 -0.59 -20.99
CA ASP A 6 10.35 0.81 -20.80
C ASP A 6 11.36 0.96 -19.65
N LEU A 7 12.56 1.47 -19.96
CA LEU A 7 13.61 1.69 -18.97
C LEU A 7 13.31 2.87 -18.03
N LYS A 8 12.40 3.78 -18.43
CA LYS A 8 12.04 5.02 -17.73
C LYS A 8 10.63 4.99 -17.13
N ALA A 9 10.02 3.81 -17.00
CA ALA A 9 8.57 3.55 -17.01
C ALA A 9 7.61 4.39 -16.13
N ASP A 10 8.11 5.23 -15.24
CA ASP A 10 7.29 6.11 -14.39
C ASP A 10 7.88 7.53 -14.18
N GLY A 11 8.80 8.00 -15.07
CA GLY A 11 9.47 9.35 -15.19
C GLY A 11 9.84 10.14 -13.91
N VAL A 12 11.11 10.50 -13.56
CA VAL A 12 11.61 11.36 -12.40
C VAL A 12 12.49 12.37 -13.08
N GLU A 13 12.11 13.62 -12.90
CA GLU A 13 12.98 14.70 -12.45
C GLU A 13 12.36 15.38 -11.22
N LYS A 14 12.96 16.48 -10.74
CA LYS A 14 12.22 17.45 -9.92
C LYS A 14 11.29 18.18 -10.88
N GLY A 15 10.25 17.45 -11.28
CA GLY A 15 9.64 17.48 -12.61
C GLY A 15 8.72 16.28 -12.94
N ASP A 16 8.81 15.08 -12.27
CA ASP A 16 8.02 13.87 -12.68
C ASP A 16 7.63 12.73 -11.64
N ASN A 17 8.55 11.94 -10.98
CA ASN A 17 8.41 10.66 -10.15
C ASN A 17 8.81 9.15 -10.61
N ILE A 18 9.93 8.88 -11.34
CA ILE A 18 10.54 7.62 -11.92
C ILE A 18 10.63 6.34 -11.11
N ARG A 19 10.79 5.29 -11.93
CA ARG A 19 11.75 4.21 -11.71
C ARG A 19 12.64 3.94 -12.93
N ASP A 20 13.95 3.77 -12.67
CA ASP A 20 14.88 3.18 -13.63
C ASP A 20 14.77 1.64 -13.54
N VAL A 21 14.43 1.03 -14.68
CA VAL A 21 14.24 -0.42 -14.83
C VAL A 21 15.39 -1.04 -15.65
N THR A 22 16.63 -0.61 -15.42
CA THR A 22 17.84 -1.22 -15.97
C THR A 22 18.15 -2.60 -15.38
N HIS A 23 18.60 -3.50 -16.25
CA HIS A 23 19.17 -4.80 -15.87
C HIS A 23 20.65 -4.65 -15.48
N ILE A 24 21.19 -5.63 -14.75
CA ILE A 24 22.61 -5.71 -14.43
C ILE A 24 23.35 -6.18 -15.68
N ILE A 25 23.87 -5.24 -16.48
CA ILE A 25 24.58 -5.50 -17.75
C ILE A 25 25.64 -6.58 -17.57
N LYS A 26 26.45 -6.48 -16.51
CA LYS A 26 27.56 -7.40 -16.16
C LYS A 26 27.13 -8.86 -15.92
N LYS A 27 25.85 -9.09 -15.65
CA LYS A 27 25.26 -10.41 -15.36
C LYS A 27 24.27 -10.87 -16.43
N THR A 28 24.02 -10.04 -17.44
CA THR A 28 23.11 -10.36 -18.54
C THR A 28 23.87 -11.12 -19.62
N TYR A 29 23.32 -12.25 -20.06
CA TYR A 29 24.02 -13.18 -20.97
C TYR A 29 23.06 -13.78 -22.00
N LYS A 30 23.62 -14.50 -22.99
CA LYS A 30 22.86 -15.28 -23.96
C LYS A 30 23.14 -16.77 -23.77
N ASP A 31 22.11 -17.60 -23.69
CA ASP A 31 22.26 -19.05 -23.50
C ASP A 31 22.54 -19.80 -24.81
N ILE A 32 22.84 -21.09 -24.70
CA ILE A 32 23.12 -21.99 -25.84
C ILE A 32 21.91 -22.19 -26.78
N LYS A 33 20.68 -21.88 -26.34
CA LYS A 33 19.45 -21.93 -27.16
C LYS A 33 19.14 -20.57 -27.81
N GLY A 34 19.96 -19.57 -27.53
CA GLY A 34 19.88 -18.21 -28.02
C GLY A 34 18.91 -17.31 -27.26
N PHE A 35 18.50 -17.67 -26.04
CA PHE A 35 17.73 -16.80 -25.15
C PHE A 35 18.63 -15.74 -24.51
N THR A 36 18.14 -14.51 -24.42
CA THR A 36 18.81 -13.42 -23.68
C THR A 36 18.26 -13.36 -22.26
N HIS A 37 19.13 -13.52 -21.26
CA HIS A 37 18.81 -13.53 -19.84
C HIS A 37 19.12 -12.17 -19.21
N TYR A 38 18.09 -11.37 -18.94
CA TYR A 38 18.24 -10.08 -18.24
C TYR A 38 18.08 -10.27 -16.74
N ILE A 39 19.13 -9.99 -15.98
CA ILE A 39 19.16 -10.16 -14.52
C ILE A 39 18.97 -8.80 -13.84
N PHE A 40 18.00 -8.69 -12.93
CA PHE A 40 17.75 -7.46 -12.13
C PHE A 40 18.09 -7.65 -10.66
N SER A 41 18.56 -6.57 -10.03
CA SER A 41 18.69 -6.50 -8.58
C SER A 41 17.33 -6.38 -7.89
N LYS A 42 17.19 -7.05 -6.74
CA LYS A 42 16.17 -6.75 -5.74
C LYS A 42 16.36 -5.31 -5.27
N THR A 43 15.30 -4.52 -5.15
CA THR A 43 15.43 -3.13 -4.66
C THR A 43 14.23 -2.71 -3.80
N MET A 44 14.49 -1.92 -2.76
CA MET A 44 13.45 -1.32 -1.93
C MET A 44 13.01 0.03 -2.51
N PHE A 45 11.72 0.37 -2.42
CA PHE A 45 11.26 1.75 -2.61
C PHE A 45 12.16 2.74 -1.86
N LYS A 46 12.55 3.83 -2.53
CA LYS A 46 13.43 4.85 -1.98
C LYS A 46 12.75 5.53 -0.79
N ASN A 47 13.39 5.49 0.37
CA ASN A 47 12.92 6.18 1.56
C ASN A 47 14.07 7.01 2.17
N GLN A 48 13.90 8.33 2.22
CA GLN A 48 14.93 9.24 2.73
C GLN A 48 15.01 9.27 4.27
N ARG A 49 13.92 8.88 4.96
CA ARG A 49 13.78 8.92 6.42
C ARG A 49 14.06 7.56 7.09
N TYR A 50 14.23 6.49 6.31
CA TYR A 50 14.37 5.13 6.82
C TYR A 50 15.48 4.30 6.14
N PHE A 51 16.59 4.14 6.88
CA PHE A 51 17.60 3.11 6.63
C PHE A 51 17.26 1.78 7.34
N ILE A 52 17.50 0.63 6.70
CA ILE A 52 17.38 -0.71 7.29
C ILE A 52 18.71 -1.07 7.99
N PRO A 53 18.76 -1.24 9.32
CA PRO A 53 20.01 -1.57 10.01
C PRO A 53 20.56 -2.95 9.59
N SER A 54 21.86 -3.05 9.31
CA SER A 54 22.55 -4.32 9.02
C SER A 54 22.69 -5.22 10.25
N ASN A 55 22.68 -4.65 11.46
CA ASN A 55 22.71 -5.37 12.72
C ASN A 55 21.30 -5.67 13.25
N ASP A 56 21.08 -6.89 13.72
CA ASP A 56 19.78 -7.40 14.15
C ASP A 56 19.23 -6.73 15.41
N PHE A 57 20.07 -6.49 16.42
CA PHE A 57 19.67 -5.76 17.63
C PHE A 57 19.24 -4.31 17.30
N LYS A 58 19.97 -3.64 16.39
CA LYS A 58 19.56 -2.31 15.88
C LYS A 58 18.26 -2.37 15.07
N LEU A 59 18.00 -3.45 14.32
CA LEU A 59 16.73 -3.64 13.59
C LEU A 59 15.55 -3.84 14.55
N PHE A 60 15.73 -4.68 15.58
CA PHE A 60 14.78 -4.89 16.66
C PHE A 60 14.46 -3.60 17.41
N GLN A 61 15.49 -2.88 17.86
CA GLN A 61 15.33 -1.61 18.57
C GLN A 61 14.57 -0.60 17.70
N LYS A 62 14.89 -0.51 16.40
CA LYS A 62 14.22 0.38 15.46
C LYS A 62 12.74 0.03 15.29
N PHE A 63 12.38 -1.26 15.24
CA PHE A 63 10.98 -1.69 15.22
C PHE A 63 10.23 -1.28 16.49
N ILE A 64 10.81 -1.50 17.67
CA ILE A 64 10.22 -1.17 18.97
C ILE A 64 9.99 0.34 19.13
N ASP A 65 10.94 1.17 18.71
CA ASP A 65 10.82 2.63 18.73
C ASP A 65 9.77 3.18 17.72
N GLY A 66 9.06 2.31 16.99
CA GLY A 66 8.13 2.70 15.92
C GLY A 66 8.84 3.19 14.64
N GLY A 67 10.17 3.14 14.61
CA GLY A 67 10.99 3.51 13.47
C GLY A 67 10.67 2.63 12.27
N SER A 68 10.21 3.24 11.19
CA SER A 68 9.59 2.49 10.10
C SER A 68 9.91 3.01 8.72
N ARG A 69 9.87 2.07 7.77
CA ARG A 69 9.75 2.35 6.35
C ARG A 69 8.41 3.05 6.13
N GLU A 70 8.42 4.30 5.69
CA GLU A 70 7.23 4.92 5.11
C GLU A 70 6.99 4.25 3.76
N TYR A 71 5.72 4.05 3.42
CA TYR A 71 5.34 3.57 2.10
C TYR A 71 5.34 4.75 1.12
N PRO A 72 5.63 4.52 -0.18
CA PRO A 72 5.30 5.48 -1.22
C PRO A 72 3.90 6.04 -0.99
N SER A 73 3.81 7.36 -1.02
CA SER A 73 2.62 8.12 -0.65
C SER A 73 2.43 9.25 -1.67
N ASP A 74 1.18 9.56 -1.97
CA ASP A 74 0.75 10.59 -2.93
C ASP A 74 0.19 11.84 -2.22
N GLY A 75 0.35 11.91 -0.90
CA GLY A 75 -0.04 13.07 -0.10
C GLY A 75 0.66 13.13 1.25
N ASN A 76 0.20 14.04 2.09
CA ASN A 76 0.76 14.44 3.38
C ASN A 76 -0.21 14.19 4.55
N ILE A 77 -1.48 13.89 4.27
CA ILE A 77 -2.51 13.55 5.26
C ILE A 77 -2.51 12.04 5.54
N PRO A 78 -2.48 11.59 6.81
CA PRO A 78 -2.61 10.18 7.17
C PRO A 78 -3.89 9.54 6.59
N THR A 79 -3.75 8.40 5.89
CA THR A 79 -4.91 7.74 5.24
C THR A 79 -6.02 7.35 6.22
N ASP A 80 -5.75 7.21 7.52
CA ASP A 80 -6.79 6.97 8.54
C ASP A 80 -7.65 8.21 8.84
N LEU A 81 -7.09 9.42 8.73
CA LEU A 81 -7.85 10.67 8.78
C LEU A 81 -8.71 10.83 7.53
N VAL A 82 -8.12 10.65 6.34
CA VAL A 82 -8.82 10.66 5.04
C VAL A 82 -10.00 9.68 5.03
N ALA A 83 -9.76 8.44 5.44
CA ALA A 83 -10.79 7.41 5.52
C ALA A 83 -11.84 7.69 6.60
N SER A 84 -11.57 8.56 7.57
CA SER A 84 -12.55 9.00 8.56
C SER A 84 -13.46 10.09 8.01
N GLU A 85 -12.94 11.04 7.23
CA GLU A 85 -13.74 12.00 6.45
C GLU A 85 -14.61 11.30 5.39
N ALA A 86 -14.05 10.34 4.65
CA ALA A 86 -14.82 9.51 3.72
C ALA A 86 -16.00 8.80 4.42
N ARG A 87 -15.79 8.26 5.63
CA ARG A 87 -16.86 7.63 6.42
C ARG A 87 -17.96 8.60 6.84
N ILE A 88 -17.67 9.89 7.02
CA ILE A 88 -18.68 10.90 7.36
C ILE A 88 -19.62 11.07 6.16
N ILE A 89 -19.09 11.28 4.96
CA ILE A 89 -19.86 11.39 3.71
C ILE A 89 -20.68 10.12 3.44
N LEU A 90 -20.05 8.94 3.56
CA LEU A 90 -20.74 7.66 3.38
C LEU A 90 -21.85 7.41 4.42
N LYS A 91 -21.73 7.96 5.64
CA LYS A 91 -22.80 7.88 6.66
C LYS A 91 -23.96 8.81 6.32
N GLU A 92 -23.70 10.01 5.81
CA GLU A 92 -24.77 10.93 5.41
C GLU A 92 -25.58 10.34 4.25
N ILE A 93 -24.94 9.78 3.22
CA ILE A 93 -25.64 9.10 2.12
C ILE A 93 -26.52 7.95 2.64
N VAL A 94 -26.01 7.13 3.58
CA VAL A 94 -26.78 6.04 4.23
C VAL A 94 -27.92 6.56 5.13
N LYS A 95 -27.85 7.79 5.62
CA LYS A 95 -28.94 8.45 6.38
C LYS A 95 -30.03 8.96 5.43
N LEU A 96 -29.65 9.58 4.31
CA LEU A 96 -30.59 10.02 3.26
C LEU A 96 -31.34 8.82 2.65
N SER A 97 -30.65 7.71 2.39
CA SER A 97 -31.27 6.49 1.85
C SER A 97 -32.25 5.79 2.82
N LYS A 98 -32.32 6.21 4.09
CA LYS A 98 -33.21 5.64 5.11
C LYS A 98 -34.38 6.54 5.48
N ASN A 99 -34.39 7.79 5.04
CA ASN A 99 -35.47 8.73 5.29
C ASN A 99 -36.20 9.03 3.97
N PRO A 100 -37.43 8.53 3.76
CA PRO A 100 -38.21 8.79 2.55
C PRO A 100 -38.46 10.27 2.26
N ASN A 101 -38.45 11.11 3.31
CA ASN A 101 -38.67 12.55 3.23
C ASN A 101 -37.36 13.36 3.08
N ALA A 102 -36.20 12.69 3.01
CA ALA A 102 -34.94 13.39 2.80
C ALA A 102 -34.76 13.83 1.34
N PRO A 103 -34.11 14.98 1.10
CA PRO A 103 -33.65 15.32 -0.24
C PRO A 103 -32.70 14.22 -0.75
N TYR A 104 -32.80 13.91 -2.04
CA TYR A 104 -32.03 12.87 -2.73
C TYR A 104 -32.21 11.44 -2.17
N HIS A 105 -33.33 11.14 -1.51
CA HIS A 105 -33.60 9.79 -0.97
C HIS A 105 -33.50 8.68 -2.03
N LYS A 106 -34.15 8.85 -3.19
CA LYS A 106 -34.18 7.85 -4.27
C LYS A 106 -32.78 7.64 -4.87
N GLU A 107 -32.05 8.74 -5.04
CA GLU A 107 -30.67 8.78 -5.52
C GLU A 107 -29.73 8.07 -4.53
N ALA A 108 -29.92 8.26 -3.23
CA ALA A 108 -29.13 7.62 -2.18
C ALA A 108 -29.39 6.11 -2.10
N VAL A 109 -30.65 5.67 -2.22
CA VAL A 109 -31.01 4.25 -2.35
C VAL A 109 -30.35 3.63 -3.59
N ALA A 110 -30.46 4.29 -4.75
CA ALA A 110 -29.87 3.79 -6.00
C ALA A 110 -28.34 3.73 -5.95
N ALA A 111 -27.67 4.75 -5.42
CA ALA A 111 -26.22 4.79 -5.29
C ALA A 111 -25.69 3.64 -4.40
N LEU A 112 -26.42 3.29 -3.34
CA LEU A 112 -26.04 2.23 -2.40
C LEU A 112 -26.29 0.80 -2.90
N GLY A 113 -26.72 0.59 -4.15
CA GLY A 113 -26.98 -0.75 -4.69
C GLY A 113 -25.78 -1.72 -4.61
N ASN A 114 -24.56 -1.22 -4.73
CA ASN A 114 -23.31 -1.99 -4.54
C ASN A 114 -22.71 -1.86 -3.12
N GLY A 115 -23.52 -1.42 -2.16
CA GLY A 115 -23.10 -1.10 -0.79
C GLY A 115 -22.29 0.21 -0.68
N LYS A 116 -22.22 0.77 0.54
CA LYS A 116 -21.56 2.07 0.79
C LYS A 116 -20.07 2.13 0.40
N PHE A 117 -19.35 1.02 0.44
CA PHE A 117 -17.95 0.96 -0.01
C PHE A 117 -17.81 0.76 -1.52
N GLY A 118 -18.91 0.67 -2.27
CA GLY A 118 -18.93 0.78 -3.73
C GLY A 118 -18.89 2.23 -4.24
N LEU A 119 -19.01 3.21 -3.33
CA LEU A 119 -19.02 4.66 -3.62
C LEU A 119 -17.63 5.32 -3.54
N VAL A 120 -16.58 4.57 -3.21
CA VAL A 120 -15.20 5.06 -3.05
C VAL A 120 -14.21 4.13 -3.75
N ARG A 121 -13.10 4.68 -4.25
CA ARG A 121 -12.06 3.97 -5.00
C ARG A 121 -10.70 4.09 -4.30
N GLY A 122 -9.68 3.51 -4.93
CA GLY A 122 -8.28 3.83 -4.70
C GLY A 122 -7.80 3.51 -3.28
N THR A 123 -6.90 4.35 -2.79
CA THR A 123 -6.24 4.22 -1.48
C THR A 123 -7.27 4.17 -0.34
N VAL A 124 -8.36 4.94 -0.44
CA VAL A 124 -9.45 4.98 0.56
C VAL A 124 -10.27 3.67 0.55
N LYS A 125 -10.60 3.11 -0.62
CA LYS A 125 -11.23 1.79 -0.74
C LYS A 125 -10.33 0.68 -0.17
N LEU A 126 -9.03 0.70 -0.51
CA LEU A 126 -8.04 -0.25 0.01
C LEU A 126 -7.97 -0.21 1.55
N TYR A 127 -7.98 0.99 2.12
CA TYR A 127 -8.03 1.19 3.57
C TYR A 127 -9.33 0.69 4.19
N LEU A 128 -10.49 1.09 3.66
CA LEU A 128 -11.80 0.84 4.27
C LEU A 128 -12.23 -0.63 4.20
N GLY A 129 -11.94 -1.31 3.08
CA GLY A 129 -12.14 -2.76 2.95
C GLY A 129 -11.07 -3.60 3.67
N LYS A 130 -10.08 -2.95 4.32
CA LYS A 130 -8.98 -3.58 5.07
C LYS A 130 -8.09 -4.52 4.23
N TYR A 131 -8.02 -4.34 2.92
CA TYR A 131 -7.28 -5.22 2.00
C TYR A 131 -5.74 -5.20 2.19
N THR A 132 -5.22 -4.27 2.98
CA THR A 132 -3.79 -4.07 3.21
C THR A 132 -3.37 -4.44 4.64
N SER A 133 -2.06 -4.41 4.93
CA SER A 133 -1.60 -4.62 6.31
C SER A 133 -2.02 -3.46 7.23
N ARG A 134 -2.12 -3.71 8.54
CA ARG A 134 -2.28 -2.64 9.54
C ARG A 134 -1.10 -1.65 9.51
N ASP A 135 0.08 -2.10 9.08
CA ASP A 135 1.28 -1.28 9.00
C ASP A 135 1.17 -0.23 7.89
N TRP A 136 0.79 -0.66 6.68
CA TRP A 136 0.49 0.23 5.55
C TRP A 136 -0.59 1.25 5.91
N ARG A 137 -1.69 0.82 6.54
CA ARG A 137 -2.80 1.72 6.92
C ARG A 137 -2.39 2.85 7.87
N ARG A 138 -1.30 2.69 8.62
CA ARG A 138 -0.79 3.70 9.55
C ARG A 138 0.32 4.58 8.97
N LYS A 139 0.83 4.26 7.79
CA LYS A 139 2.09 4.79 7.23
C LYS A 139 1.98 5.19 5.75
N ARG A 140 0.78 5.03 5.17
CA ARG A 140 0.37 5.60 3.90
C ARG A 140 -0.24 6.97 4.16
N PHE A 141 0.12 7.93 3.32
CA PHE A 141 -0.43 9.28 3.32
C PHE A 141 -0.99 9.57 1.93
N THR A 142 -2.11 10.28 1.85
CA THR A 142 -2.82 10.61 0.61
C THR A 142 -3.66 11.85 0.87
N ASP A 143 -3.74 12.79 -0.07
CA ASP A 143 -4.46 14.06 0.13
C ASP A 143 -5.86 14.05 -0.52
N ASP A 144 -6.26 12.92 -1.12
CA ASP A 144 -7.44 12.81 -1.98
C ASP A 144 -8.45 11.74 -1.51
N ILE A 145 -9.74 11.98 -1.77
CA ILE A 145 -10.81 10.98 -1.73
C ILE A 145 -11.42 10.81 -3.13
N ASP A 146 -11.07 9.71 -3.80
CA ASP A 146 -11.72 9.25 -5.05
C ASP A 146 -13.14 8.73 -4.76
N PHE A 147 -14.18 9.55 -4.95
CA PHE A 147 -15.57 9.07 -4.96
C PHE A 147 -15.96 8.49 -6.33
N TRP A 148 -16.93 7.58 -6.35
CA TRP A 148 -17.52 7.00 -7.56
C TRP A 148 -19.05 6.99 -7.43
N ILE A 149 -19.67 8.15 -7.66
CA ILE A 149 -21.10 8.34 -7.45
C ILE A 149 -21.75 8.97 -8.68
N TYR A 150 -22.52 8.18 -9.44
CA TYR A 150 -23.23 8.63 -10.65
C TYR A 150 -24.30 9.69 -10.35
N LYS A 151 -24.74 9.78 -9.09
CA LYS A 151 -25.65 10.81 -8.59
C LYS A 151 -24.83 11.98 -8.06
N VAL A 152 -24.39 12.85 -8.97
CA VAL A 152 -23.48 13.98 -8.65
C VAL A 152 -24.10 14.90 -7.59
N ASP A 153 -25.35 15.32 -7.76
CA ASP A 153 -26.03 16.24 -6.83
C ASP A 153 -26.12 15.69 -5.39
N LEU A 154 -26.30 14.37 -5.24
CA LEU A 154 -26.28 13.67 -3.95
C LEU A 154 -24.91 13.78 -3.27
N LEU A 155 -23.83 13.63 -4.04
CA LEU A 155 -22.46 13.78 -3.54
C LEU A 155 -22.18 15.24 -3.16
N GLU A 156 -22.53 16.21 -4.02
CA GLU A 156 -22.34 17.64 -3.74
C GLU A 156 -23.13 18.09 -2.50
N TYR A 157 -24.39 17.66 -2.37
CA TYR A 157 -25.22 17.89 -1.19
C TYR A 157 -24.57 17.29 0.08
N SER A 158 -24.09 16.05 -0.01
CA SER A 158 -23.45 15.35 1.12
C SER A 158 -22.14 16.01 1.54
N LEU A 159 -21.32 16.46 0.58
CA LEU A 159 -20.06 17.18 0.85
C LEU A 159 -20.34 18.54 1.50
N LYS A 160 -21.21 19.35 0.90
CA LYS A 160 -21.58 20.69 1.40
C LYS A 160 -22.13 20.64 2.84
N ASN A 161 -23.00 19.68 3.15
CA ASN A 161 -23.54 19.50 4.50
C ASN A 161 -22.52 19.04 5.54
N ASN A 162 -21.34 18.57 5.13
CA ASN A 162 -20.27 18.09 6.02
C ASN A 162 -19.03 19.00 6.01
N GLY A 163 -19.23 20.27 5.65
CA GLY A 163 -18.22 21.34 5.77
C GLY A 163 -17.17 21.35 4.66
N TRP A 164 -17.44 20.72 3.52
CA TRP A 164 -16.59 20.84 2.33
C TRP A 164 -16.98 22.07 1.51
N VAL A 165 -15.99 22.72 0.92
CA VAL A 165 -16.16 23.92 0.08
C VAL A 165 -15.66 23.61 -1.33
N LYS A 166 -16.48 23.89 -2.34
CA LYS A 166 -16.09 23.72 -3.74
C LYS A 166 -15.20 24.90 -4.16
N ASN A 167 -13.94 24.63 -4.50
CA ASN A 167 -13.01 25.62 -5.01
C ASN A 167 -13.44 26.01 -6.44
N LYS A 168 -13.57 27.32 -6.69
CA LYS A 168 -14.05 27.83 -8.00
C LYS A 168 -13.00 27.72 -9.11
N ILE A 169 -11.72 27.62 -8.76
CA ILE A 169 -10.59 27.58 -9.70
C ILE A 169 -10.31 26.13 -10.11
N THR A 170 -10.03 25.25 -9.14
CA THR A 170 -9.75 23.81 -9.40
C THR A 170 -11.01 23.03 -9.73
N ARG A 171 -12.20 23.53 -9.33
CA ARG A 171 -13.52 22.86 -9.37
C ARG A 171 -13.66 21.66 -8.42
N GLU A 172 -12.65 21.40 -7.61
CA GLU A 172 -12.59 20.31 -6.65
C GLU A 172 -13.28 20.69 -5.32
N TRP A 173 -13.58 19.68 -4.50
CA TRP A 173 -14.11 19.90 -3.16
C TRP A 173 -12.98 19.83 -2.13
N GLU A 174 -12.86 20.87 -1.31
CA GLU A 174 -11.76 21.02 -0.35
C GLU A 174 -12.27 21.08 1.09
N LYS A 175 -11.49 20.53 2.02
CA LYS A 175 -11.73 20.62 3.46
C LYS A 175 -10.42 20.68 4.22
N LEU A 176 -10.26 21.70 5.08
CA LEU A 176 -9.10 21.83 5.94
C LEU A 176 -9.19 20.84 7.11
N VAL A 177 -8.23 19.90 7.19
CA VAL A 177 -8.15 18.89 8.24
C VAL A 177 -6.94 19.12 9.14
N TYR A 178 -7.04 18.66 10.38
CA TYR A 178 -6.03 18.85 11.42
C TYR A 178 -5.75 17.56 12.17
N TRP A 179 -4.50 17.33 12.55
CA TRP A 179 -4.12 16.27 13.48
C TRP A 179 -2.85 16.62 14.24
N ASP A 180 -2.67 16.01 15.41
CA ASP A 180 -1.41 16.07 16.13
C ASP A 180 -0.46 15.01 15.58
N ASN A 181 0.66 15.42 15.03
CA ASN A 181 1.69 14.52 14.53
C ASN A 181 2.38 13.82 15.71
N PRO A 182 2.25 12.48 15.87
CA PRO A 182 2.73 11.79 17.06
C PRO A 182 4.25 11.74 17.19
N LEU A 183 4.99 12.12 16.14
CA LEU A 183 6.45 12.17 16.13
C LEU A 183 6.98 13.57 16.47
N THR A 184 6.38 14.63 15.93
CA THR A 184 6.82 16.01 16.15
C THR A 184 6.10 16.69 17.32
N LEU A 185 4.97 16.14 17.77
CA LEU A 185 4.03 16.73 18.72
C LEU A 185 3.48 18.11 18.27
N LYS A 186 3.56 18.41 16.97
CA LYS A 186 2.98 19.61 16.37
C LYS A 186 1.62 19.28 15.79
N LYS A 187 0.72 20.25 15.83
CA LYS A 187 -0.55 20.22 15.10
C LYS A 187 -0.27 20.55 13.63
N GLU A 188 -0.51 19.61 12.75
CA GLU A 188 -0.43 19.80 11.30
C GLU A 188 -1.81 20.29 10.79
N ALA A 189 -1.79 21.00 9.66
CA ALA A 189 -3.00 21.50 8.99
C ALA A 189 -2.81 21.37 7.47
N HIS A 190 -3.69 20.61 6.81
CA HIS A 190 -3.60 20.34 5.37
C HIS A 190 -4.99 20.38 4.72
N VAL A 191 -5.03 20.76 3.45
CA VAL A 191 -6.25 20.69 2.63
C VAL A 191 -6.42 19.27 2.13
N LEU A 192 -7.55 18.66 2.48
CA LEU A 192 -8.02 17.40 1.92
C LEU A 192 -8.90 17.68 0.70
N ILE A 193 -8.69 16.94 -0.38
CA ILE A 193 -9.42 17.07 -1.64
C ILE A 193 -10.41 15.89 -1.79
N ALA A 194 -11.57 16.16 -2.37
CA ALA A 194 -12.55 15.16 -2.78
C ALA A 194 -12.91 15.35 -4.25
N SER A 195 -12.71 14.27 -5.02
CA SER A 195 -13.01 14.19 -6.45
C SER A 195 -14.19 13.25 -6.68
N ASN A 196 -14.80 13.31 -7.86
CA ASN A 196 -15.66 12.23 -8.37
C ASN A 196 -15.00 11.66 -9.62
N ASP A 197 -14.39 10.48 -9.51
CA ASP A 197 -13.63 9.81 -10.59
C ASP A 197 -14.51 9.58 -11.84
N ILE A 198 -15.84 9.64 -11.73
CA ILE A 198 -16.76 9.56 -12.87
C ILE A 198 -16.61 10.75 -13.81
N ASN A 199 -16.34 11.95 -13.28
CA ASN A 199 -16.08 13.12 -14.11
C ASN A 199 -14.78 12.93 -14.91
N GLN A 200 -13.73 12.39 -14.28
CA GLN A 200 -12.47 12.05 -14.94
C GLN A 200 -12.61 10.88 -15.93
N ALA A 201 -13.53 9.94 -15.68
CA ALA A 201 -13.82 8.82 -16.59
C ALA A 201 -14.55 9.28 -17.87
N LEU A 202 -15.27 10.41 -17.81
CA LEU A 202 -15.92 11.05 -18.94
C LEU A 202 -14.98 11.99 -19.71
N ASP A 203 -13.85 12.41 -19.12
CA ASP A 203 -12.79 13.15 -19.80
C ASP A 203 -11.91 12.20 -20.64
N PHE A 204 -12.12 12.24 -21.95
CA PHE A 204 -11.49 11.38 -22.97
C PHE A 204 -9.95 11.38 -23.01
N GLY A 205 -9.26 12.25 -22.27
CA GLY A 205 -7.80 12.29 -22.19
C GLY A 205 -7.17 11.60 -20.97
N GLY A 206 -7.95 11.31 -19.92
CA GLY A 206 -7.45 10.73 -18.66
C GLY A 206 -8.25 9.54 -18.12
N GLY A 207 -9.47 9.33 -18.63
CA GLY A 207 -10.41 8.31 -18.13
C GLY A 207 -10.11 6.85 -18.47
N GLU A 208 -9.15 6.55 -19.36
CA GLU A 208 -8.91 5.20 -19.94
C GLU A 208 -8.62 4.08 -18.92
N TYR A 209 -8.38 4.41 -17.65
CA TYR A 209 -8.03 3.48 -16.58
C TYR A 209 -9.13 3.29 -15.51
N LEU A 210 -10.33 3.85 -15.70
CA LEU A 210 -11.34 4.02 -14.64
C LEU A 210 -12.56 3.07 -14.78
N GLU A 211 -12.35 1.77 -14.61
CA GLU A 211 -13.38 0.73 -14.88
C GLU A 211 -14.42 0.52 -13.73
N GLY A 212 -14.05 0.66 -12.45
CA GLY A 212 -14.96 0.37 -11.33
C GLY A 212 -14.34 0.53 -9.93
N THR A 213 -15.11 0.31 -8.86
CA THR A 213 -14.63 0.42 -7.45
C THR A 213 -14.26 -0.90 -6.81
N ARG A 214 -14.36 -2.03 -7.52
CA ARG A 214 -13.95 -3.33 -6.99
C ARG A 214 -12.43 -3.41 -6.92
N LEU A 215 -11.92 -4.34 -6.12
CA LEU A 215 -10.48 -4.54 -5.95
C LEU A 215 -9.80 -4.83 -7.31
N LYS A 216 -10.49 -5.56 -8.20
CA LYS A 216 -10.00 -5.90 -9.54
C LYS A 216 -9.77 -4.67 -10.41
N ASP A 217 -10.72 -3.73 -10.40
CA ASP A 217 -10.68 -2.50 -11.19
C ASP A 217 -9.53 -1.59 -10.69
N ILE A 218 -9.32 -1.55 -9.37
CA ILE A 218 -8.18 -0.88 -8.74
C ILE A 218 -6.87 -1.53 -9.18
N PHE A 219 -6.79 -2.87 -9.22
CA PHE A 219 -5.62 -3.60 -9.71
C PHE A 219 -5.33 -3.32 -11.19
N LYS A 220 -6.36 -3.27 -12.05
CA LYS A 220 -6.23 -2.86 -13.46
C LYS A 220 -5.68 -1.44 -13.58
N LYS A 221 -6.29 -0.44 -12.90
CA LYS A 221 -5.81 0.97 -12.86
C LYS A 221 -4.34 1.02 -12.42
N LYS A 222 -4.01 0.34 -11.32
CA LYS A 222 -2.67 0.39 -10.69
C LYS A 222 -1.58 -0.33 -11.48
N LEU A 223 -1.87 -1.45 -12.14
CA LEU A 223 -0.88 -2.13 -13.00
C LEU A 223 -0.65 -1.37 -14.32
N LYS A 224 -1.71 -0.77 -14.90
CA LYS A 224 -1.61 0.06 -16.11
C LYS A 224 -0.81 1.36 -15.84
N ARG A 225 -1.13 2.09 -14.76
CA ARG A 225 -0.44 3.34 -14.36
C ARG A 225 0.96 3.07 -13.79
N GLY A 226 1.08 2.28 -12.73
CA GLY A 226 2.36 1.77 -12.25
C GLY A 226 3.20 2.69 -11.36
N HIS A 227 2.72 3.83 -10.88
CA HIS A 227 3.56 4.70 -10.02
C HIS A 227 4.02 3.98 -8.74
N ASP A 228 5.04 4.46 -8.03
CA ASP A 228 5.54 3.79 -6.80
C ASP A 228 4.43 3.54 -5.76
N VAL A 229 3.48 4.47 -5.64
CA VAL A 229 2.24 4.30 -4.85
C VAL A 229 1.40 3.11 -5.32
N ASP A 230 1.26 2.90 -6.63
CA ASP A 230 0.43 1.84 -7.20
C ASP A 230 1.05 0.46 -7.04
N ILE A 231 2.36 0.35 -7.31
CA ILE A 231 3.13 -0.88 -7.11
C ILE A 231 3.16 -1.22 -5.62
N SER A 232 3.33 -0.22 -4.74
CA SER A 232 3.28 -0.44 -3.30
C SER A 232 1.90 -0.93 -2.85
N ASP A 233 0.82 -0.36 -3.36
CA ASP A 233 -0.54 -0.75 -2.99
C ASP A 233 -0.87 -2.17 -3.47
N ILE A 234 -0.50 -2.55 -4.71
CA ILE A 234 -0.61 -3.94 -5.21
C ILE A 234 0.17 -4.91 -4.30
N ILE A 235 1.43 -4.60 -4.00
CA ILE A 235 2.28 -5.40 -3.11
C ILE A 235 1.66 -5.55 -1.72
N ASN A 236 1.09 -4.49 -1.14
CA ASN A 236 0.53 -4.56 0.21
C ASN A 236 -0.79 -5.36 0.30
N VAL A 237 -1.52 -5.50 -0.81
CA VAL A 237 -2.68 -6.39 -0.90
C VAL A 237 -2.21 -7.84 -1.10
N ALA A 238 -1.30 -8.10 -2.06
CA ALA A 238 -0.74 -9.44 -2.30
C ALA A 238 0.11 -10.00 -1.14
N MET A 239 0.61 -9.12 -0.27
CA MET A 239 1.26 -9.51 0.99
C MET A 239 0.27 -10.10 2.01
N VAL A 240 -0.96 -9.58 2.03
CA VAL A 240 -2.01 -9.99 2.98
C VAL A 240 -2.82 -11.17 2.45
N PHE A 241 -3.12 -11.20 1.15
CA PHE A 241 -3.87 -12.28 0.51
C PHE A 241 -2.99 -13.10 -0.42
N ASN A 242 -3.01 -14.42 -0.23
CA ASN A 242 -2.30 -15.37 -1.07
C ASN A 242 -3.24 -16.52 -1.44
N LYS A 243 -3.35 -16.78 -2.74
CA LYS A 243 -4.17 -17.85 -3.32
C LYS A 243 -3.81 -19.25 -2.78
N ALA A 244 -2.56 -19.43 -2.33
CA ALA A 244 -2.03 -20.70 -1.84
C ALA A 244 -2.25 -20.97 -0.33
N GLU A 245 -2.63 -19.98 0.48
CA GLU A 245 -2.64 -20.10 1.96
C GLU A 245 -3.96 -19.67 2.62
N GLY A 246 -5.09 -20.03 1.99
CA GLY A 246 -6.40 -20.16 2.66
C GLY A 246 -7.17 -18.89 3.00
N PHE A 247 -6.56 -17.70 2.98
CA PHE A 247 -7.28 -16.42 3.14
C PHE A 247 -7.94 -16.00 1.82
N ALA A 248 -8.91 -16.81 1.43
CA ALA A 248 -9.82 -16.63 0.30
C ALA A 248 -10.80 -15.47 0.54
N ILE A 249 -10.76 -14.45 -0.32
CA ILE A 249 -11.85 -13.50 -0.53
C ILE A 249 -12.17 -13.55 -2.02
N ASP A 250 -13.45 -13.65 -2.40
CA ASP A 250 -13.86 -13.73 -3.82
C ASP A 250 -13.34 -12.53 -4.63
N GLU A 251 -13.39 -11.33 -4.05
CA GLU A 251 -12.80 -10.12 -4.63
C GLU A 251 -11.29 -10.23 -4.87
N TRP A 252 -10.54 -11.02 -4.08
CA TRP A 252 -9.11 -11.26 -4.32
C TRP A 252 -8.88 -12.20 -5.50
N TYR A 253 -9.69 -13.27 -5.64
CA TYR A 253 -9.62 -14.15 -6.82
C TYR A 253 -9.93 -13.36 -8.10
N GLU A 254 -11.05 -12.62 -8.13
CA GLU A 254 -11.40 -11.73 -9.25
C GLU A 254 -10.27 -10.73 -9.57
N SER A 255 -9.56 -10.24 -8.55
CA SER A 255 -8.44 -9.29 -8.72
C SER A 255 -7.16 -9.94 -9.26
N SER A 256 -6.87 -11.17 -8.85
CA SER A 256 -5.73 -11.94 -9.37
C SER A 256 -5.95 -12.26 -10.86
N GLU A 257 -7.15 -12.65 -11.24
CA GLU A 257 -7.51 -12.95 -12.63
C GLU A 257 -7.47 -11.69 -13.50
N ALA A 258 -8.05 -10.58 -13.03
CA ALA A 258 -7.97 -9.28 -13.71
C ALA A 258 -6.54 -8.72 -13.82
N PHE A 259 -5.67 -9.04 -12.86
CA PHE A 259 -4.24 -8.72 -12.92
C PHE A 259 -3.53 -9.53 -14.00
N GLU A 260 -3.78 -10.86 -14.07
CA GLU A 260 -3.21 -11.73 -15.10
C GLU A 260 -3.67 -11.33 -16.51
N GLU A 261 -4.95 -11.01 -16.68
CA GLU A 261 -5.52 -10.44 -17.91
C GLU A 261 -4.78 -9.16 -18.33
N SER A 262 -4.67 -8.18 -17.41
CA SER A 262 -4.04 -6.88 -17.68
C SER A 262 -2.55 -6.99 -17.97
N ALA A 263 -1.86 -7.90 -17.29
CA ALA A 263 -0.46 -8.24 -17.52
C ALA A 263 -0.24 -8.83 -18.93
N ASN A 264 -1.26 -9.37 -19.60
CA ASN A 264 -1.13 -10.01 -20.91
C ASN A 264 -1.16 -9.03 -22.12
N THR A 265 -1.33 -7.73 -21.90
CA THR A 265 -1.29 -6.68 -22.96
C THR A 265 0.09 -6.43 -23.56
N ARG A 266 0.21 -5.98 -24.82
CA ARG A 266 1.52 -5.73 -25.50
C ARG A 266 2.29 -4.48 -25.00
N SER A 267 1.89 -3.89 -23.87
CA SER A 267 2.48 -2.64 -23.35
C SER A 267 3.86 -2.85 -22.71
N THR A 268 4.87 -2.14 -23.20
CA THR A 268 6.22 -2.10 -22.62
C THR A 268 6.22 -1.52 -21.20
N ARG A 269 5.34 -0.56 -20.90
CA ARG A 269 5.14 -0.04 -19.53
C ARG A 269 4.68 -1.14 -18.58
N ILE A 270 3.72 -1.98 -18.99
CA ILE A 270 3.24 -3.11 -18.17
C ILE A 270 4.35 -4.15 -17.95
N VAL A 271 5.18 -4.46 -18.95
CA VAL A 271 6.37 -5.31 -18.75
C VAL A 271 7.30 -4.73 -17.66
N SER A 272 7.50 -3.41 -17.65
CA SER A 272 8.32 -2.68 -16.68
C SER A 272 7.71 -2.66 -15.27
N ASN A 273 6.39 -2.53 -15.19
CA ASN A 273 5.64 -2.58 -13.93
C ASN A 273 5.68 -3.99 -13.33
N LEU A 274 5.60 -5.04 -14.15
CA LEU A 274 5.80 -6.43 -13.72
C LEU A 274 7.23 -6.65 -13.21
N ILE A 275 8.27 -6.17 -13.91
CA ILE A 275 9.66 -6.23 -13.42
C ILE A 275 9.77 -5.50 -12.07
N SER A 276 9.18 -4.31 -11.94
CA SER A 276 9.21 -3.51 -10.70
C SER A 276 8.49 -4.20 -9.54
N LEU A 277 7.31 -4.80 -9.79
CA LEU A 277 6.59 -5.63 -8.83
C LEU A 277 7.46 -6.77 -8.30
N VAL A 278 8.15 -7.49 -9.17
CA VAL A 278 9.04 -8.61 -8.77
C VAL A 278 10.24 -8.09 -7.97
N ARG A 279 10.96 -7.07 -8.47
CA ARG A 279 12.15 -6.48 -7.81
C ARG A 279 11.83 -5.97 -6.40
N HIS A 280 10.70 -5.28 -6.24
CA HIS A 280 10.26 -4.77 -4.95
C HIS A 280 9.73 -5.89 -4.04
N SER A 281 8.90 -6.80 -4.54
CA SER A 281 8.33 -7.89 -3.72
C SER A 281 9.41 -8.76 -3.08
N TYR A 282 10.45 -9.16 -3.83
CA TYR A 282 11.56 -9.94 -3.26
C TYR A 282 12.39 -9.14 -2.23
N ALA A 283 12.68 -7.87 -2.48
CA ALA A 283 13.41 -7.03 -1.53
C ALA A 283 12.63 -6.85 -0.21
N ILE A 284 11.30 -6.69 -0.32
CA ILE A 284 10.40 -6.54 0.81
C ILE A 284 10.26 -7.86 1.56
N ALA A 285 10.12 -8.98 0.87
CA ALA A 285 10.11 -10.32 1.47
C ALA A 285 11.40 -10.59 2.26
N ASN A 286 12.58 -10.39 1.65
CA ASN A 286 13.87 -10.51 2.35
C ASN A 286 13.92 -9.70 3.66
N TYR A 287 13.46 -8.44 3.61
CA TYR A 287 13.40 -7.57 4.79
C TYR A 287 12.41 -8.10 5.85
N LEU A 288 11.22 -8.53 5.43
CA LEU A 288 10.19 -9.08 6.32
C LEU A 288 10.63 -10.40 6.96
N TYR A 289 11.31 -11.27 6.21
CA TYR A 289 11.89 -12.51 6.70
C TYR A 289 12.91 -12.24 7.82
N ARG A 290 13.89 -11.38 7.54
CA ARG A 290 14.91 -11.00 8.53
C ARG A 290 14.28 -10.31 9.75
N LEU A 291 13.37 -9.35 9.54
CA LEU A 291 12.66 -8.70 10.64
C LEU A 291 11.88 -9.72 11.48
N GLY A 292 11.11 -10.62 10.86
CA GLY A 292 10.32 -11.63 11.56
C GLY A 292 11.15 -12.52 12.47
N ASN A 293 12.26 -13.06 11.95
CA ASN A 293 13.22 -13.83 12.73
C ASN A 293 13.85 -13.01 13.87
N VAL A 294 14.16 -11.74 13.63
CA VAL A 294 14.72 -10.83 14.65
C VAL A 294 13.72 -10.53 15.76
N LEU A 295 12.43 -10.36 15.45
CA LEU A 295 11.38 -10.17 16.46
C LEU A 295 11.16 -11.44 17.29
N ILE A 296 11.12 -12.63 16.65
CA ILE A 296 11.00 -13.92 17.32
C ILE A 296 12.25 -14.24 18.17
N LYS A 297 13.44 -13.81 17.76
CA LYS A 297 14.67 -14.07 18.52
C LYS A 297 14.85 -13.16 19.74
N LEU A 298 14.30 -11.94 19.71
CA LEU A 298 14.66 -10.89 20.67
C LEU A 298 13.49 -10.34 21.50
N HIS A 299 12.24 -10.80 21.31
CA HIS A 299 11.07 -10.27 22.03
C HIS A 299 11.24 -10.14 23.55
N ASP A 300 11.88 -11.13 24.18
CA ASP A 300 12.11 -11.17 25.64
C ASP A 300 12.94 -10.01 26.17
N LEU A 301 13.74 -9.36 25.32
CA LEU A 301 14.50 -8.17 25.72
C LEU A 301 13.60 -7.00 26.17
N ILE A 302 12.28 -7.02 25.89
CA ILE A 302 11.35 -6.03 26.45
C ILE A 302 11.18 -6.16 27.98
N PHE A 303 11.49 -7.31 28.56
CA PHE A 303 11.48 -7.51 30.01
C PHE A 303 12.74 -7.01 30.72
N ASP A 304 13.86 -6.89 29.99
CA ASP A 304 15.10 -6.32 30.51
C ASP A 304 14.87 -4.86 30.94
N LYS A 305 14.93 -4.60 32.25
CA LYS A 305 14.69 -3.27 32.82
C LYS A 305 15.88 -2.30 32.65
N ILE A 306 17.07 -2.80 32.31
CA ILE A 306 18.26 -1.99 31.98
C ILE A 306 18.19 -1.52 30.53
N LEU A 307 17.92 -2.43 29.58
CA LEU A 307 17.77 -2.09 28.16
C LEU A 307 16.44 -1.37 27.87
N ASN A 308 15.40 -1.69 28.62
CA ASN A 308 14.05 -1.13 28.48
C ASN A 308 13.51 -0.63 29.84
N PRO A 309 14.03 0.48 30.40
CA PRO A 309 13.49 1.08 31.61
C PRO A 309 12.04 1.58 31.39
N GLU A 310 11.32 1.88 32.48
CA GLU A 310 9.91 2.28 32.42
C GLU A 310 9.66 3.51 31.52
N SER A 311 10.58 4.48 31.54
CA SER A 311 10.56 5.64 30.64
C SER A 311 10.54 5.26 29.15
N LYS A 312 11.20 4.16 28.79
CA LYS A 312 11.20 3.61 27.43
C LYS A 312 9.92 2.85 27.12
N ILE A 313 9.33 2.13 28.08
CA ILE A 313 7.97 1.56 27.94
C ILE A 313 6.94 2.67 27.71
N VAL A 314 6.98 3.75 28.51
CA VAL A 314 6.16 4.95 28.30
C VAL A 314 6.35 5.49 26.87
N LYS A 315 7.59 5.66 26.40
CA LYS A 315 7.89 6.11 25.02
C LYS A 315 7.27 5.18 23.97
N ILE A 316 7.48 3.86 24.08
CA ILE A 316 6.94 2.85 23.15
C ILE A 316 5.42 2.94 23.08
N THR A 317 4.72 3.08 24.22
CA THR A 317 3.25 3.19 24.21
C THR A 317 2.70 4.43 23.52
N LYS A 318 3.49 5.50 23.31
CA LYS A 318 3.03 6.71 22.60
C LYS A 318 2.55 6.45 21.17
N VAL A 319 2.96 5.33 20.55
CA VAL A 319 2.47 4.96 19.21
C VAL A 319 1.01 4.48 19.20
N SER A 320 0.32 4.39 20.34
CA SER A 320 -1.04 3.86 20.43
C SER A 320 -1.78 4.38 21.66
N VAL A 321 -2.87 5.12 21.45
CA VAL A 321 -3.78 5.57 22.54
C VAL A 321 -4.30 4.38 23.37
N HIS A 322 -4.50 3.22 22.74
CA HIS A 322 -4.90 1.99 23.46
C HIS A 322 -3.78 1.49 24.39
N TRP A 323 -2.52 1.56 23.98
CA TRP A 323 -1.39 1.16 24.81
C TRP A 323 -1.14 2.15 25.96
N GLN A 324 -1.30 3.46 25.71
CA GLN A 324 -1.25 4.47 26.79
C GLN A 324 -2.37 4.26 27.83
N LYS A 325 -3.60 3.97 27.38
CA LYS A 325 -4.73 3.64 28.28
C LYS A 325 -4.45 2.36 29.09
N TYR A 326 -3.86 1.34 28.47
CA TYR A 326 -3.48 0.11 29.15
C TYR A 326 -2.40 0.37 30.21
N LEU A 327 -1.33 1.09 29.85
CA LEU A 327 -0.25 1.49 30.74
C LEU A 327 -0.76 2.27 31.96
N LYS A 328 -1.65 3.25 31.76
CA LYS A 328 -2.26 4.02 32.86
C LYS A 328 -3.10 3.15 33.81
N ARG A 329 -3.67 2.03 33.34
CA ARG A 329 -4.54 1.16 34.13
C ARG A 329 -3.81 0.00 34.82
N HIS A 330 -2.75 -0.53 34.21
CA HIS A 330 -2.10 -1.78 34.63
C HIS A 330 -0.60 -1.62 34.98
N GLY A 331 -0.02 -0.45 34.77
CA GLY A 331 1.38 -0.17 35.08
C GLY A 331 2.39 -0.74 34.06
N PRO A 332 3.69 -0.43 34.23
CA PRO A 332 4.72 -0.76 33.26
C PRO A 332 4.90 -2.26 33.02
N ASP A 333 4.91 -3.09 34.07
CA ASP A 333 5.26 -4.51 33.94
C ASP A 333 4.18 -5.32 33.21
N LYS A 334 2.89 -5.11 33.48
CA LYS A 334 1.81 -5.68 32.64
C LYS A 334 1.81 -5.13 31.22
N THR A 335 2.29 -3.92 31.02
CA THR A 335 2.46 -3.36 29.68
C THR A 335 3.62 -4.04 28.91
N ARG A 336 4.67 -4.52 29.60
CA ARG A 336 5.73 -5.34 28.98
C ARG A 336 5.17 -6.65 28.45
N GLU A 337 4.35 -7.36 29.21
CA GLU A 337 3.68 -8.60 28.76
C GLU A 337 2.86 -8.36 27.48
N LEU A 338 2.11 -7.26 27.42
CA LEU A 338 1.35 -6.88 26.23
C LEU A 338 2.24 -6.53 25.02
N ILE A 339 3.34 -5.80 25.24
CA ILE A 339 4.29 -5.46 24.16
C ILE A 339 5.05 -6.70 23.69
N HIS A 340 5.47 -7.57 24.61
CA HIS A 340 6.09 -8.88 24.33
C HIS A 340 5.23 -9.71 23.37
N ASN A 341 3.98 -9.97 23.76
CA ASN A 341 3.06 -10.78 22.98
C ASN A 341 2.82 -10.17 21.59
N TYR A 342 2.71 -8.84 21.51
CA TYR A 342 2.59 -8.14 20.24
C TYR A 342 3.85 -8.26 19.37
N ILE A 343 5.06 -8.16 19.92
CA ILE A 343 6.31 -8.33 19.16
C ILE A 343 6.39 -9.75 18.59
N PHE A 344 6.09 -10.76 19.41
CA PHE A 344 6.10 -12.17 19.00
C PHE A 344 5.08 -12.45 17.89
N GLU A 345 3.83 -12.01 18.06
CA GLU A 345 2.76 -12.09 17.05
C GLU A 345 3.18 -11.39 15.73
N GLN A 346 3.74 -10.18 15.83
CA GLN A 346 4.24 -9.46 14.66
C GLN A 346 5.38 -10.20 13.97
N GLY A 347 6.26 -10.87 14.71
CA GLY A 347 7.34 -11.70 14.17
C GLY A 347 6.81 -12.77 13.21
N HIS A 348 5.86 -13.59 13.68
CA HIS A 348 5.20 -14.60 12.84
C HIS A 348 4.44 -13.99 11.66
N ILE A 349 3.75 -12.87 11.86
CA ILE A 349 3.06 -12.15 10.78
C ILE A 349 4.04 -11.66 9.70
N LYS A 350 5.27 -11.20 10.06
CA LYS A 350 6.26 -10.80 9.04
C LYS A 350 6.79 -11.99 8.25
N LEU A 351 6.98 -13.16 8.89
CA LEU A 351 7.38 -14.38 8.19
C LEU A 351 6.30 -14.84 7.20
N TYR A 352 5.03 -14.85 7.63
CA TYR A 352 3.87 -15.16 6.78
C TYR A 352 3.79 -14.21 5.57
N TYR A 353 3.85 -12.89 5.82
CA TYR A 353 3.87 -11.87 4.77
C TYR A 353 5.07 -11.97 3.82
N SER A 354 6.24 -12.40 4.31
CA SER A 354 7.40 -12.69 3.45
C SER A 354 7.12 -13.83 2.47
N LYS A 355 6.56 -14.94 2.97
CA LYS A 355 6.24 -16.12 2.14
C LYS A 355 5.20 -15.77 1.07
N ASN A 356 4.14 -15.03 1.45
CA ASN A 356 3.14 -14.53 0.50
C ASN A 356 3.77 -13.68 -0.62
N LEU A 357 4.67 -12.77 -0.28
CA LEU A 357 5.34 -11.92 -1.28
C LEU A 357 6.36 -12.67 -2.15
N GLN A 358 6.99 -13.74 -1.67
CA GLN A 358 7.80 -14.63 -2.49
C GLN A 358 6.92 -15.35 -3.53
N ASN A 359 5.84 -15.99 -3.09
CA ASN A 359 4.88 -16.65 -3.98
C ASN A 359 4.30 -15.69 -5.03
N PHE A 360 3.93 -14.46 -4.62
CA PHE A 360 3.47 -13.43 -5.55
C PHE A 360 4.56 -13.03 -6.56
N ALA A 361 5.78 -12.77 -6.11
CA ALA A 361 6.91 -12.41 -6.99
C ALA A 361 7.23 -13.52 -8.00
N GLU A 362 7.19 -14.78 -7.59
CA GLU A 362 7.41 -15.95 -8.45
C GLU A 362 6.32 -16.08 -9.52
N ASN A 363 5.04 -15.89 -9.14
CA ASN A 363 3.93 -15.91 -10.07
C ASN A 363 4.00 -14.76 -11.09
N VAL A 364 4.33 -13.54 -10.64
CA VAL A 364 4.51 -12.38 -11.53
C VAL A 364 5.70 -12.61 -12.47
N LEU A 365 6.82 -13.16 -11.99
CA LEU A 365 8.01 -13.47 -12.81
C LEU A 365 7.71 -14.57 -13.84
N LYS A 366 6.97 -15.61 -13.46
CA LYS A 366 6.51 -16.69 -14.35
C LYS A 366 5.59 -16.15 -15.45
N LEU A 367 4.62 -15.31 -15.08
CA LEU A 367 3.69 -14.65 -16.01
C LEU A 367 4.44 -13.77 -17.01
N LEU A 368 5.35 -12.92 -16.50
CA LEU A 368 6.23 -12.06 -17.27
C LEU A 368 7.10 -12.87 -18.26
N ASN A 369 7.73 -13.96 -17.81
CA ASN A 369 8.55 -14.80 -18.67
C ASN A 369 7.74 -15.58 -19.72
N ASN A 370 6.57 -16.11 -19.36
CA ASN A 370 5.68 -16.78 -20.31
C ASN A 370 5.25 -15.86 -21.44
N LYS A 371 4.88 -14.61 -21.10
CA LYS A 371 4.48 -13.56 -22.03
C LYS A 371 5.52 -13.29 -23.11
N ILE A 372 6.77 -13.09 -22.71
CA ILE A 372 7.87 -12.65 -23.59
C ILE A 372 8.73 -13.79 -24.14
N LYS A 373 8.44 -15.06 -23.78
CA LYS A 373 9.16 -16.26 -24.23
C LYS A 373 9.35 -16.34 -25.75
N HIS A 374 8.37 -15.87 -26.52
CA HIS A 374 8.40 -15.86 -27.99
C HIS A 374 9.51 -14.96 -28.57
N LEU A 375 9.99 -13.97 -27.81
CA LEU A 375 11.10 -13.09 -28.19
C LEU A 375 12.48 -13.67 -27.85
N LYS A 376 12.55 -14.92 -27.38
CA LYS A 376 13.76 -15.53 -26.80
C LYS A 376 14.41 -14.65 -25.73
N VAL A 377 13.60 -14.15 -24.79
CA VAL A 377 14.07 -13.43 -23.61
C VAL A 377 13.64 -14.18 -22.36
N VAL A 378 14.48 -14.12 -21.32
CA VAL A 378 14.18 -14.54 -19.95
C VAL A 378 14.54 -13.37 -19.04
N PHE A 379 13.65 -13.04 -18.13
CA PHE A 379 13.91 -12.15 -17.02
C PHE A 379 14.21 -12.95 -15.76
N GLU A 380 15.23 -12.52 -15.02
CA GLU A 380 15.66 -13.14 -13.77
C GLU A 380 15.88 -12.10 -12.68
N ILE A 381 15.76 -12.55 -11.44
CA ILE A 381 16.13 -11.77 -10.27
C ILE A 381 17.43 -12.33 -9.73
N GLU A 382 18.33 -11.43 -9.35
CA GLU A 382 19.56 -11.74 -8.65
C GLU A 382 19.27 -12.61 -7.43
N LYS A 383 19.66 -13.88 -7.53
CA LYS A 383 19.74 -14.79 -6.40
C LYS A 383 20.90 -14.32 -5.53
N GLU A 384 20.59 -13.82 -4.34
CA GLU A 384 21.59 -13.79 -3.28
C GLU A 384 21.91 -15.24 -2.93
N GLU A 385 23.18 -15.62 -3.04
CA GLU A 385 23.69 -16.66 -2.16
C GLU A 385 23.42 -16.18 -0.73
N PHE A 386 22.70 -16.98 0.07
CA PHE A 386 22.56 -16.73 1.50
C PHE A 386 23.92 -16.97 2.17
N LYS A 387 24.83 -16.00 2.05
CA LYS A 387 26.06 -15.91 2.85
C LYS A 387 25.75 -15.42 4.27
N TYR A 388 24.87 -16.17 4.95
CA TYR A 388 25.03 -16.29 6.40
C TYR A 388 26.26 -17.15 6.62
N PHE A 389 27.34 -16.50 7.03
CA PHE A 389 28.50 -17.18 7.57
C PHE A 389 28.06 -18.05 8.75
N LEU A 390 28.25 -19.36 8.60
CA LEU A 390 28.61 -20.20 9.73
C LEU A 390 30.01 -19.78 10.17
N ARG A 391 30.08 -18.88 11.16
CA ARG A 391 31.23 -18.63 12.05
C ARG A 391 30.71 -18.22 13.41
#